data_AF-A0A0T7FKU9-F1
#
_entry.id   AF-A0A0T7FKU9-F1
#
_cell.length_a   1.000
_cell.length_b   1.000
_cell.length_c   1.000
_cell.angle_alpha   90.00
_cell.angle_beta   90.00
_cell.angle_gamma   90.00
#
_symmetry.space_group_name_H-M   'P 1'
#
loop_
_entity.id
_entity.type
_entity.pdbx_description
1 polymer ?
#
loop_
_entity_poly.entity_id
_entity_poly.type
_entity_poly.pdbx_seq_one_letter_code
_entity_poly.pdbx_strand_id
1 'polypeptide(L)' 'MTTMQPEPQTQPEIDIQGEVEAVLAWHDDDAKAAIATLLEDNRHLRRQLALAEFAGSRGFARGWRPAYER' A
#
# COMPACT_ATOMS: atom_id res chain seq x y z
N MET A 1 -9.04 11.13 -39.26
CA MET A 1 -8.07 11.21 -38.16
C MET A 1 -8.85 11.66 -36.94
N THR A 2 -9.50 10.72 -36.26
CA THR A 2 -10.31 10.99 -35.06
C THR A 2 -9.36 10.97 -33.87
N THR A 3 -9.19 12.13 -33.24
CA THR A 3 -8.48 12.24 -31.97
C THR A 3 -9.31 11.53 -30.90
N MET A 4 -8.88 10.33 -30.50
CA MET A 4 -9.37 9.68 -29.29
C MET A 4 -8.83 10.47 -28.11
N GLN A 5 -9.68 11.31 -27.53
CA GLN A 5 -9.42 11.94 -26.25
C GLN A 5 -9.39 10.83 -25.18
N PRO A 6 -8.32 10.70 -24.39
CA PRO A 6 -8.28 9.65 -23.36
C PRO A 6 -9.37 9.93 -22.34
N GLU A 7 -10.24 8.95 -22.11
CA GLU A 7 -11.25 9.01 -21.06
C GLU A 7 -10.56 9.21 -19.71
N PRO A 8 -11.07 10.12 -18.85
CA PRO A 8 -10.52 10.30 -17.52
C PRO A 8 -10.60 8.96 -16.79
N GLN A 9 -9.44 8.39 -16.46
CA GLN A 9 -9.34 7.20 -15.63
C GLN A 9 -9.82 7.60 -14.23
N THR A 10 -11.06 7.31 -13.88
CA THR A 10 -11.57 7.49 -12.53
C THR A 10 -10.84 6.48 -11.63
N GLN A 11 -9.79 6.92 -10.95
CA GLN A 11 -9.24 6.18 -9.82
C GLN A 11 -10.42 5.91 -8.86
N PRO A 12 -10.64 4.67 -8.39
CA PRO A 12 -11.65 4.46 -7.35
C PRO A 12 -11.29 5.37 -6.18
N GLU A 13 -12.20 6.27 -5.83
CA GLU A 13 -12.05 7.13 -4.67
C GLU A 13 -11.96 6.20 -3.46
N ILE A 14 -10.76 6.12 -2.85
CA ILE A 14 -10.54 5.25 -1.71
C ILE A 14 -11.34 5.85 -0.55
N ASP A 15 -12.38 5.15 -0.10
CA ASP A 15 -13.15 5.53 1.08
C ASP A 15 -12.34 5.19 2.33
N ILE A 16 -11.39 6.06 2.64
CA ILE A 16 -10.52 5.94 3.81
C ILE A 16 -11.35 5.88 5.10
N GLN A 17 -12.49 6.56 5.16
CA GLN A 17 -13.33 6.55 6.36
C GLN A 17 -13.96 5.17 6.54
N GLY A 18 -14.54 4.59 5.48
CA GLY A 18 -15.08 3.23 5.51
C GLY A 18 -14.03 2.17 5.88
N GLU A 19 -12.79 2.31 5.39
CA GLU A 19 -11.69 1.41 5.75
C GLU A 19 -11.28 1.54 7.22
N VAL A 20 -11.22 2.77 7.74
CA VAL A 20 -10.91 3.01 9.16
C VAL A 20 -11.97 2.38 10.07
N GLU A 21 -13.25 2.58 9.76
CA GLU A 21 -14.36 2.00 10.52
C GLU A 21 -14.33 0.46 10.46
N ALA A 22 -14.03 -0.13 9.31
CA ALA A 22 -13.91 -1.58 9.18
C ALA A 22 -12.75 -2.15 10.04
N VAL A 23 -11.61 -1.46 10.08
CA VAL A 23 -10.47 -1.87 10.91
C VAL A 23 -10.80 -1.72 12.40
N LEU A 24 -11.45 -0.62 12.81
CA LEU A 24 -11.88 -0.42 14.19
C LEU A 24 -12.88 -1.49 14.63
N ALA A 25 -13.87 -1.81 13.80
CA ALA A 25 -14.84 -2.87 14.07
C ALA A 25 -14.20 -4.25 14.25
N TRP A 26 -13.12 -4.55 13.53
CA TRP A 26 -12.36 -5.80 13.71
C TRP A 26 -11.63 -5.87 15.06
N HIS A 27 -11.36 -4.72 15.67
CA HIS A 27 -10.65 -4.58 16.94
C HIS A 27 -11.56 -4.23 18.13
N ASP A 28 -12.86 -4.52 18.06
CA ASP A 28 -13.84 -4.16 19.09
C ASP A 28 -13.80 -2.65 19.44
N ASP A 29 -13.61 -1.79 18.43
CA ASP A 29 -13.40 -0.34 18.56
C ASP A 29 -12.16 0.06 19.40
N ASP A 30 -11.24 -0.87 19.69
CA ASP A 30 -9.95 -0.55 20.30
C ASP A 30 -8.99 0.04 19.26
N ALA A 31 -9.04 1.36 19.13
CA ALA A 31 -8.16 2.11 18.25
C ALA A 31 -6.66 1.87 18.51
N LYS A 32 -6.25 1.57 19.76
CA LYS A 32 -4.83 1.31 20.06
C LYS A 32 -4.40 -0.06 19.56
N ALA A 33 -5.26 -1.08 19.71
CA ALA A 33 -5.02 -2.41 19.16
C ALA A 33 -4.97 -2.38 17.62
N ALA A 34 -5.87 -1.61 17.00
CA ALA A 34 -5.87 -1.37 15.56
C ALA A 34 -4.58 -0.73 15.07
N ILE A 35 -4.17 0.39 15.67
CA ILE A 35 -2.93 1.07 15.29
C ILE A 35 -1.70 0.18 15.53
N ALA A 36 -1.67 -0.59 16.63
CA ALA A 36 -0.57 -1.51 16.90
C ALA A 36 -0.41 -2.57 15.79
N THR A 37 -1.53 -3.14 15.34
CA THR A 37 -1.57 -4.13 14.26
C THR A 37 -1.11 -3.52 12.94
N LEU A 38 -1.64 -2.36 12.56
CA LEU A 38 -1.23 -1.66 11.33
C LEU A 38 0.27 -1.31 11.33
N LEU A 39 0.83 -0.93 12.48
CA LEU A 39 2.25 -0.68 12.62
C LEU A 39 3.08 -1.96 12.47
N GLU A 40 2.60 -3.10 12.97
CA GLU A 40 3.24 -4.39 12.79
C GLU A 40 3.20 -4.84 11.32
N ASP A 41 2.05 -4.70 10.66
CA ASP A 41 1.87 -5.00 9.24
C ASP A 41 2.77 -4.12 8.39
N ASN A 42 2.86 -2.82 8.67
CA ASN A 42 3.76 -1.93 7.95
C ASN A 42 5.23 -2.35 8.11
N ARG A 43 5.66 -2.74 9.32
CA ARG A 43 7.01 -3.27 9.55
C ARG A 43 7.23 -4.59 8.82
N HIS A 44 6.21 -5.44 8.73
CA HIS A 44 6.27 -6.70 8.00
C HIS A 44 6.41 -6.47 6.49
N LEU A 45 5.60 -5.59 5.91
CA LEU A 45 5.66 -5.21 4.50
C LEU A 45 7.01 -4.59 4.14
N ARG A 46 7.54 -3.69 4.98
CA ARG A 46 8.89 -3.13 4.78
C ARG A 46 9.98 -4.19 4.78
N ARG A 47 9.87 -5.21 5.65
CA ARG A 47 10.80 -6.36 5.66
C ARG A 47 10.67 -7.18 4.39
N GLN A 48 9.46 -7.51 3.95
CA GLN A 48 9.24 -8.23 2.69
C GLN A 48 9.82 -7.45 1.50
N LEU A 49 9.65 -6.13 1.49
CA LEU A 49 10.17 -5.27 0.43
C LEU A 49 11.70 -5.26 0.39
N ALA A 50 12.35 -5.19 1.55
CA ALA A 50 13.81 -5.28 1.65
C ALA A 50 14.33 -6.66 1.20
N LEU A 51 13.63 -7.74 1.54
CA LEU A 51 13.96 -9.09 1.08
C LEU A 51 13.80 -9.21 -0.44
N ALA A 52 12.74 -8.63 -1.01
CA ALA A 52 12.51 -8.61 -2.45
C ALA A 52 13.60 -7.81 -3.20
N GLU A 53 14.02 -6.66 -2.66
CA GLU A 53 15.16 -5.90 -3.21
C GLU A 53 16.44 -6.75 -3.17
N PHE A 54 16.71 -7.45 -2.07
CA PHE A 54 17.91 -8.26 -1.92
C PHE A 54 17.93 -9.51 -2.82
N ALA A 55 16.80 -10.20 -2.93
CA ALA A 55 16.67 -11.41 -3.76
C ALA A 55 16.62 -11.10 -5.27
N GLY A 56 16.18 -9.90 -5.64
CA GLY A 56 16.14 -9.45 -7.02
C GLY A 56 17.55 -9.20 -7.56
N SER A 57 17.91 -9.84 -8.67
CA SER A 57 19.14 -9.46 -9.37
C SER A 57 19.02 -8.02 -9.90
N ARG A 58 20.15 -7.29 -9.97
CA ARG A 58 20.19 -5.90 -10.48
C ARG A 58 19.55 -5.76 -11.88
N GLY A 59 19.60 -6.83 -12.68
CA GLY A 59 18.94 -6.91 -13.99
C GLY A 59 17.45 -7.24 -13.94
N PHE A 60 17.00 -8.06 -13.00
CA PHE A 60 15.61 -8.50 -12.86
C PHE A 60 14.66 -7.32 -12.55
N ALA A 61 15.06 -6.45 -11.63
CA ALA A 61 14.29 -5.25 -11.28
C ALA A 61 14.73 -3.99 -12.08
N ARG A 62 15.63 -4.14 -13.07
CA ARG A 62 16.26 -3.04 -13.85
C ARG A 62 16.75 -1.87 -12.98
N GLY A 63 17.36 -2.18 -11.83
CA GLY A 63 17.86 -1.16 -10.90
C GLY A 63 16.78 -0.41 -10.10
N TRP A 64 15.52 -0.87 -10.11
CA TRP A 64 14.48 -0.35 -9.23
C TRP A 64 14.86 -0.55 -7.75
N ARG A 65 14.54 0.47 -6.95
CA ARG A 65 14.70 0.45 -5.49
C ARG A 65 13.38 0.88 -4.84
N PRO A 66 13.02 0.30 -3.69
CA PRO A 66 11.82 0.70 -2.98
C PRO A 66 11.91 2.17 -2.56
N ALA A 67 10.95 2.97 -3.01
CA ALA A 67 10.74 4.32 -2.53
C ALA A 67 9.73 4.27 -1.39
N TYR A 68 10.12 4.78 -0.22
CA TYR A 68 9.23 4.90 0.92
C TYR A 68 8.61 6.30 0.88
N GLU A 69 7.50 6.44 0.16
CA GLU A 69 6.64 7.62 0.29
C GLU A 69 6.00 7.63 1.69
N ARG A 70 5.71 8.83 2.19
CA ARG A 70 5.37 9.08 3.59
C ARG A 70 4.04 9.80 3.71
#